data_AF-A0A5C6M4L7-F1
#
_entry.id   AF-A0A5C6M4L7-F1
#
_cell.length_a   1.000
_cell.length_b   1.000
_cell.length_c   1.000
_cell.angle_alpha   90.00
_cell.angle_beta   90.00
_cell.angle_gamma   90.00
#
_symmetry.space_group_name_H-M   'P 1'
#
loop_
_entity.id
_entity.type
_entity.pdbx_description
1 polymer ?
#
loop_
_entity_poly.entity_id
_entity_poly.type
_entity_poly.pdbx_seq_one_letter_code
_entity_poly.pdbx_strand_id
1 'polypeptide(L)'
;PSGELTIAFSKAPPNRMGLVLYMDYGDHEAQVKSLLEKALPALQNSPVLEAADVEHDGTTITMFKNTSESAQATPLAKEFGWFLKDSRMVVSNSSALLKLALDNWDGSSEKTFAKNESWTYILEKTESKPGSGIATVYFDPIGLFTQLVQTGSLGEAGLQAGMAISVFPMLGLNQLKGLGGTIELNPEGYESSQQLMIFAEQPPTMLMQMFQLSDVEKTPPSWVKENVTAWTATHWKVEEAYKTVEMMVDMFQGPGSLARMIDEAAERDPGIHVKEDIIDQLDGRLQFVSAAGSSSNLAEANDILIAVGCKDTAKMTQLLTTIAATPGFPGTERDINGTKVYELELGAGAGKVVLTAANNMLLIGIGGGQLEMAIRDTSDVRPLSETPAFQAVAKHFPENARLVGFSRPSESVRSMYDMLRKGDVAENFPGMDEVLSVVDFTTLPEFDKVAKYLTPGGAYWVSDENGIILKAYSLEVSE
;
A
#
# COMPACT_ATOMS: atom_id res chain seq x y z
N PRO A 1 -25.77 11.06 -1.24
CA PRO A 1 -25.43 10.83 -2.66
C PRO A 1 -25.65 9.36 -3.01
N SER A 2 -26.68 9.06 -3.79
CA SER A 2 -26.98 7.71 -4.29
C SER A 2 -26.32 7.41 -5.64
N GLY A 3 -25.36 8.25 -6.06
CA GLY A 3 -24.70 8.14 -7.35
C GLY A 3 -23.49 7.22 -7.29
N GLU A 4 -23.27 6.48 -8.36
CA GLU A 4 -22.07 5.66 -8.59
C GLU A 4 -20.97 6.47 -9.27
N LEU A 5 -19.73 6.19 -8.90
CA LEU A 5 -18.53 6.75 -9.52
C LEU A 5 -17.67 5.60 -10.06
N THR A 6 -17.33 5.64 -11.34
CA THR A 6 -16.39 4.69 -11.94
C THR A 6 -15.25 5.41 -12.61
N ILE A 7 -14.02 5.02 -12.27
CA ILE A 7 -12.80 5.54 -12.88
C ILE A 7 -12.09 4.39 -13.57
N ALA A 8 -11.71 4.58 -14.84
CA ALA A 8 -10.90 3.62 -15.55
C ALA A 8 -9.75 4.31 -16.29
N PHE A 9 -8.56 3.71 -16.18
CA PHE A 9 -7.39 4.11 -16.96
C PHE A 9 -7.06 2.99 -17.95
N SER A 10 -7.13 3.28 -19.25
CA SER A 10 -7.00 2.25 -20.27
C SER A 10 -6.43 2.81 -21.58
N LYS A 11 -6.10 1.91 -22.50
CA LYS A 11 -5.63 2.29 -23.83
C LYS A 11 -6.81 2.72 -24.71
N ALA A 12 -6.70 3.93 -25.24
CA ALA A 12 -7.57 4.54 -26.24
C ALA A 12 -7.00 4.39 -27.66
N PRO A 13 -7.85 4.27 -28.69
CA PRO A 13 -7.44 4.48 -30.08
C PRO A 13 -6.92 5.91 -30.34
N PRO A 14 -5.94 6.14 -31.23
CA PRO A 14 -5.13 5.16 -31.97
C PRO A 14 -3.83 4.84 -31.21
N ASN A 15 -3.92 4.16 -30.06
CA ASN A 15 -2.78 3.69 -29.23
C ASN A 15 -2.20 4.75 -28.27
N ARG A 16 -3.05 5.40 -27.46
CA ARG A 16 -2.64 6.28 -26.35
C ARG A 16 -3.30 5.83 -25.06
N MET A 17 -2.73 6.17 -23.91
CA MET A 17 -3.42 6.00 -22.63
C MET A 17 -4.46 7.11 -22.42
N GLY A 18 -5.56 6.77 -21.76
CA GLY A 18 -6.60 7.72 -21.40
C GLY A 18 -7.33 7.33 -20.11
N LEU A 19 -7.87 8.34 -19.46
CA LEU A 19 -8.73 8.24 -18.29
C LEU A 19 -10.18 8.43 -18.74
N VAL A 20 -11.10 7.61 -18.24
CA VAL A 20 -12.53 7.83 -18.36
C VAL A 20 -13.17 7.75 -16.98
N LEU A 21 -14.09 8.68 -16.72
CA LEU A 21 -14.86 8.82 -15.50
C LEU A 21 -16.35 8.73 -15.86
N TYR A 22 -17.08 7.87 -15.17
CA TYR A 22 -18.54 7.83 -15.20
C TYR A 22 -19.06 8.32 -13.85
N MET A 23 -19.99 9.27 -13.90
CA MET A 23 -20.67 9.81 -12.72
C MET A 23 -22.17 9.67 -12.92
N ASP A 24 -22.82 8.88 -12.08
CA ASP A 24 -24.28 8.86 -11.99
C ASP A 24 -24.75 10.01 -11.10
N TYR A 25 -25.60 10.89 -11.64
CA TYR A 25 -26.16 12.01 -10.90
C TYR A 25 -27.63 11.81 -10.48
N GLY A 26 -28.21 10.63 -10.76
CA GLY A 26 -29.61 10.31 -10.50
C GLY A 26 -30.54 11.35 -11.11
N ASP A 27 -31.38 11.95 -10.27
CA ASP A 27 -32.37 12.95 -10.68
C ASP A 27 -31.81 14.40 -10.74
N HIS A 28 -30.50 14.59 -10.56
CA HIS A 28 -29.86 15.92 -10.46
C HIS A 28 -29.36 16.48 -11.81
N GLU A 29 -29.99 16.10 -12.92
CA GLU A 29 -29.56 16.51 -14.26
C GLU A 29 -29.53 18.04 -14.42
N ALA A 30 -30.53 18.75 -13.88
CA ALA A 30 -30.62 20.20 -13.96
C ALA A 30 -29.46 20.90 -13.24
N GLN A 31 -29.03 20.37 -12.10
CA GLN A 31 -27.88 20.88 -11.35
C GLN A 31 -26.58 20.64 -12.12
N VAL A 32 -26.40 19.44 -12.68
CA VAL A 32 -25.22 19.12 -13.51
C VAL A 32 -25.15 20.02 -14.74
N LYS A 33 -26.26 20.16 -15.48
CA LYS A 33 -26.33 21.07 -16.64
C LYS A 33 -26.02 22.52 -16.25
N SER A 34 -26.58 23.01 -15.14
CA SER A 34 -26.29 24.36 -14.64
C SER A 34 -24.81 24.55 -14.28
N LEU A 35 -24.15 23.54 -13.72
CA LEU A 35 -22.71 23.58 -13.44
C LEU A 35 -21.89 23.64 -14.74
N LEU A 36 -22.24 22.82 -15.73
CA LEU A 36 -21.57 22.82 -17.03
C LEU A 36 -21.78 24.14 -17.78
N GLU A 37 -22.99 24.68 -17.79
CA GLU A 37 -23.31 25.99 -18.38
C GLU A 37 -22.51 27.13 -17.74
N LYS A 38 -22.22 27.05 -16.44
CA LYS A 38 -21.37 28.02 -15.74
C LYS A 38 -19.88 27.83 -16.04
N ALA A 39 -19.43 26.59 -16.22
CA ALA A 39 -18.04 26.27 -16.52
C ALA A 39 -17.67 26.57 -17.98
N LEU A 40 -18.61 26.38 -18.92
CA LEU A 40 -18.36 26.43 -20.36
C LEU A 40 -17.77 27.78 -20.83
N PRO A 41 -18.28 28.96 -20.41
CA PRO A 41 -17.70 30.23 -20.81
C PRO A 41 -16.25 30.40 -20.34
N ALA A 42 -15.89 29.89 -19.15
CA ALA A 42 -14.52 29.96 -18.65
C ALA A 42 -13.57 29.10 -19.50
N LEU A 43 -14.03 27.92 -19.92
CA LEU A 43 -13.26 27.02 -20.78
C LEU A 43 -13.13 27.58 -22.22
N GLN A 44 -14.21 28.12 -22.79
CA GLN A 44 -14.22 28.70 -24.14
C GLN A 44 -13.40 29.98 -24.26
N ASN A 45 -13.31 30.78 -23.19
CA ASN A 45 -12.51 32.01 -23.18
C ASN A 45 -11.04 31.77 -22.75
N SER A 46 -10.66 30.52 -22.47
CA SER A 46 -9.27 30.20 -22.12
C SER A 46 -8.34 30.39 -23.33
N PRO A 47 -7.21 31.09 -23.17
CA PRO A 47 -6.27 31.31 -24.28
C PRO A 47 -5.50 30.04 -24.70
N VAL A 48 -5.60 28.96 -23.92
CA VAL A 48 -4.88 27.69 -24.14
C VAL A 48 -5.81 26.51 -24.41
N LEU A 49 -7.11 26.76 -24.58
CA LEU A 49 -8.08 25.73 -24.94
C LEU A 49 -8.78 26.07 -26.25
N GLU A 50 -8.89 25.09 -27.13
CA GLU A 50 -9.64 25.20 -28.39
C GLU A 50 -10.85 24.26 -28.33
N ALA A 51 -12.05 24.79 -28.55
CA ALA A 51 -13.25 23.97 -28.70
C ALA A 51 -13.10 23.01 -29.88
N ALA A 52 -13.42 21.75 -29.66
CA ALA A 52 -13.20 20.66 -30.60
C ALA A 52 -14.35 19.66 -30.57
N ASP A 53 -15.57 20.13 -30.30
CA ASP A 53 -16.78 19.32 -30.15
C ASP A 53 -16.95 18.33 -31.30
N VAL A 54 -17.47 17.15 -30.96
CA VAL A 54 -17.62 16.04 -31.91
C VAL A 54 -19.01 15.44 -31.78
N GLU A 55 -19.68 15.25 -32.90
CA GLU A 55 -20.92 14.46 -32.98
C GLU A 55 -20.59 12.97 -33.12
N HIS A 56 -21.26 12.14 -32.33
CA HIS A 56 -21.15 10.68 -32.41
C HIS A 56 -22.47 10.01 -32.02
N ASP A 57 -23.04 9.20 -32.92
CA ASP A 57 -24.32 8.50 -32.73
C ASP A 57 -25.46 9.38 -32.16
N GLY A 58 -25.62 10.58 -32.73
CA GLY A 58 -26.65 11.54 -32.31
C GLY A 58 -26.41 12.19 -30.93
N THR A 59 -25.25 11.95 -30.32
CA THR A 59 -24.82 12.58 -29.07
C THR A 59 -23.68 13.57 -29.34
N THR A 60 -23.89 14.83 -28.97
CA THR A 60 -22.83 15.84 -28.96
C THR A 60 -21.86 15.58 -27.82
N ILE A 61 -20.59 15.38 -28.14
CA ILE A 61 -19.49 15.31 -27.18
C ILE A 61 -18.84 16.69 -27.11
N THR A 62 -18.95 17.37 -25.97
CA THR A 62 -18.26 18.64 -25.73
C THR A 62 -16.78 18.36 -25.50
N MET A 63 -15.90 18.96 -26.29
CA MET A 63 -14.46 18.67 -26.27
C MET A 63 -13.64 19.94 -26.32
N PHE A 64 -12.51 19.92 -25.62
CA PHE A 64 -11.49 20.95 -25.63
C PHE A 64 -10.13 20.32 -25.92
N LYS A 65 -9.39 20.89 -26.88
CA LYS A 65 -7.97 20.62 -27.07
C LYS A 65 -7.15 21.59 -26.23
N ASN A 66 -6.13 21.08 -25.56
CA ASN A 66 -5.21 21.89 -24.79
C ASN A 66 -3.97 22.21 -25.63
N THR A 67 -3.77 23.50 -25.91
CA THR A 67 -2.68 24.01 -26.75
C THR A 67 -1.49 24.54 -25.96
N SER A 68 -1.55 24.48 -24.62
CA SER A 68 -0.42 24.89 -23.77
C SER A 68 0.84 24.05 -24.02
N GLU A 69 2.01 24.65 -23.84
CA GLU A 69 3.29 23.95 -23.96
C GLU A 69 3.38 22.76 -22.98
N SER A 70 2.82 22.91 -21.77
CA SER A 70 2.77 21.83 -20.77
C SER A 70 1.91 20.64 -21.24
N ALA A 71 0.85 20.88 -22.00
CA ALA A 71 0.06 19.80 -22.60
C ALA A 71 0.80 19.07 -23.74
N GLN A 72 1.79 19.71 -24.39
CA GLN A 72 2.64 19.01 -25.35
C GLN A 72 3.61 18.04 -24.68
N ALA A 73 3.99 18.32 -23.43
CA ALA A 73 4.91 17.48 -22.66
C ALA A 73 4.30 16.16 -22.18
N THR A 74 2.97 15.99 -22.21
CA THR A 74 2.32 14.74 -21.81
C THR A 74 1.19 14.33 -22.75
N PRO A 75 1.10 13.05 -23.15
CA PRO A 75 -0.02 12.56 -23.96
C PRO A 75 -1.37 12.62 -23.24
N LEU A 76 -1.39 12.73 -21.90
CA LEU A 76 -2.59 12.69 -21.08
C LEU A 76 -3.34 14.03 -20.96
N ALA A 77 -2.74 15.15 -21.34
CA ALA A 77 -3.34 16.48 -21.16
C ALA A 77 -3.73 17.15 -22.48
N LYS A 78 -3.66 16.44 -23.61
CA LYS A 78 -3.84 17.01 -24.96
C LYS A 78 -5.27 17.41 -25.30
N GLU A 79 -6.24 16.70 -24.75
CA GLU A 79 -7.65 17.01 -24.90
C GLU A 79 -8.41 16.54 -23.67
N PHE A 80 -9.59 17.10 -23.46
CA PHE A 80 -10.57 16.57 -22.52
C PHE A 80 -11.97 16.96 -22.95
N GLY A 81 -12.96 16.24 -22.47
CA GLY A 81 -14.35 16.53 -22.77
C GLY A 81 -15.29 15.62 -22.05
N TRP A 82 -16.57 15.79 -22.34
CA TRP A 82 -17.65 15.05 -21.70
C TRP A 82 -18.90 14.94 -22.57
N PHE A 83 -19.78 14.01 -22.21
CA PHE A 83 -21.17 13.98 -22.67
C PHE A 83 -22.11 13.61 -21.51
N LEU A 84 -23.39 13.92 -21.68
CA LEU A 84 -24.47 13.51 -20.77
C LEU A 84 -25.37 12.50 -21.49
N LYS A 85 -25.66 11.36 -20.86
CA LYS A 85 -26.57 10.33 -21.37
C LYS A 85 -27.15 9.51 -20.21
N ASP A 86 -28.44 9.21 -20.24
CA ASP A 86 -29.15 8.35 -19.26
C ASP A 86 -28.74 8.58 -17.79
N SER A 87 -28.93 9.81 -17.31
CA SER A 87 -28.58 10.25 -15.94
C SER A 87 -27.11 10.12 -15.55
N ARG A 88 -26.21 10.00 -16.53
CA ARG A 88 -24.76 9.91 -16.33
C ARG A 88 -24.02 11.01 -17.05
N MET A 89 -22.94 11.46 -16.43
CA MET A 89 -21.92 12.30 -17.05
C MET A 89 -20.68 11.45 -17.25
N VAL A 90 -20.21 11.38 -18.50
CA VAL A 90 -18.96 10.69 -18.84
C VAL A 90 -17.92 11.72 -19.20
N VAL A 91 -16.77 11.68 -18.53
CA VAL A 91 -15.66 12.61 -18.74
C VAL A 91 -14.43 11.82 -19.16
N SER A 92 -13.67 12.34 -20.11
CA SER A 92 -12.41 11.72 -20.50
C SER A 92 -11.41 12.74 -21.01
N ASN A 93 -10.13 12.39 -20.95
CA ASN A 93 -9.06 13.07 -21.69
C ASN A 93 -8.86 12.53 -23.13
N SER A 94 -9.85 11.79 -23.64
CA SER A 94 -9.81 11.19 -24.97
C SER A 94 -11.19 11.13 -25.61
N SER A 95 -11.34 11.83 -26.73
CA SER A 95 -12.52 11.75 -27.59
C SER A 95 -12.78 10.31 -28.07
N ALA A 96 -11.72 9.52 -28.28
CA ALA A 96 -11.85 8.12 -28.67
C ALA A 96 -12.44 7.24 -27.55
N LEU A 97 -12.10 7.49 -26.29
CA LEU A 97 -12.73 6.78 -25.16
C LEU A 97 -14.19 7.18 -24.99
N LEU A 98 -14.54 8.46 -25.19
CA LEU A 98 -15.94 8.91 -25.12
C LEU A 98 -16.78 8.28 -26.24
N LYS A 99 -16.24 8.16 -27.44
CA LYS A 99 -16.91 7.45 -28.55
C LYS A 99 -17.08 5.97 -28.25
N LEU A 100 -16.03 5.30 -27.75
CA LEU A 100 -16.12 3.90 -27.34
C LEU A 100 -17.13 3.67 -26.21
N ALA A 101 -17.25 4.62 -25.27
CA ALA A 101 -18.26 4.60 -24.22
C ALA A 101 -19.67 4.64 -24.80
N LEU A 102 -19.92 5.50 -25.81
CA LEU A 102 -21.19 5.58 -26.51
C LEU A 102 -21.48 4.32 -27.34
N ASP A 103 -20.47 3.81 -28.07
CA ASP A 103 -20.57 2.61 -28.91
C ASP A 103 -20.92 1.34 -28.11
N ASN A 104 -20.47 1.27 -26.85
CA ASN A 104 -20.68 0.14 -25.95
C ASN A 104 -21.56 0.52 -24.74
N TRP A 105 -22.46 1.48 -24.91
CA TRP A 105 -23.26 2.02 -23.80
C TRP A 105 -24.16 0.97 -23.14
N ASP A 106 -24.67 0.03 -23.92
CA ASP A 106 -25.52 -1.07 -23.42
C ASP A 106 -24.72 -2.25 -22.84
N GLY A 107 -23.38 -2.19 -22.91
CA GLY A 107 -22.50 -3.26 -22.43
C GLY A 107 -22.55 -4.56 -23.25
N SER A 108 -23.15 -4.55 -24.44
CA SER A 108 -23.37 -5.76 -25.26
C SER A 108 -22.11 -6.30 -25.94
N SER A 109 -21.00 -5.55 -25.94
CA SER A 109 -19.74 -6.00 -26.55
C SER A 109 -19.23 -7.32 -25.93
N GLU A 110 -18.60 -8.14 -26.76
CA GLU A 110 -17.84 -9.31 -26.30
C GLU A 110 -16.55 -8.94 -25.56
N LYS A 111 -16.07 -7.71 -25.74
CA LYS A 111 -14.84 -7.20 -25.12
C LYS A 111 -15.16 -6.18 -24.04
N THR A 112 -15.81 -6.61 -22.96
CA THR A 112 -16.11 -5.80 -21.79
C THR A 112 -15.23 -6.17 -20.61
N PHE A 113 -14.94 -5.19 -19.74
CA PHE A 113 -14.18 -5.43 -18.52
C PHE A 113 -14.92 -6.37 -17.56
N ALA A 114 -16.26 -6.35 -17.56
CA ALA A 114 -17.08 -7.27 -16.77
C ALA A 114 -16.85 -8.75 -17.11
N LYS A 115 -16.34 -9.07 -18.31
CA LYS A 115 -15.98 -10.44 -18.74
C LYS A 115 -14.51 -10.79 -18.46
N ASN A 116 -13.75 -9.91 -17.81
CA ASN A 116 -12.36 -10.19 -17.46
C ASN A 116 -12.31 -11.28 -16.37
N GLU A 117 -11.60 -12.37 -16.66
CA GLU A 117 -11.53 -13.54 -15.76
C GLU A 117 -10.87 -13.18 -14.43
N SER A 118 -9.79 -12.40 -14.44
CA SER A 118 -9.12 -11.93 -13.23
C SER A 118 -10.03 -11.09 -12.35
N TRP A 119 -10.75 -10.14 -12.94
CA TRP A 119 -11.74 -9.32 -12.25
C TRP A 119 -12.83 -10.18 -11.60
N THR A 120 -13.41 -11.10 -12.38
CA THR A 120 -14.52 -11.94 -11.94
C THR A 120 -14.09 -12.83 -10.77
N TYR A 121 -12.93 -13.48 -10.89
CA TYR A 121 -12.37 -14.32 -9.84
C TYR A 121 -12.06 -13.53 -8.57
N ILE A 122 -11.45 -12.34 -8.72
CA ILE A 122 -11.15 -11.47 -7.58
C ILE A 122 -12.43 -11.09 -6.82
N LEU A 123 -13.49 -10.66 -7.51
CA LEU A 123 -14.75 -10.31 -6.85
C LEU A 123 -15.38 -11.52 -6.16
N GLU A 124 -15.40 -12.68 -6.80
CA GLU A 124 -15.91 -13.93 -6.21
C GLU A 124 -15.22 -14.25 -4.87
N LYS A 125 -13.92 -13.97 -4.76
CA LYS A 125 -13.12 -14.24 -3.57
C LYS A 125 -13.15 -13.14 -2.52
N THR A 126 -13.56 -11.94 -2.86
CA THR A 126 -13.45 -10.75 -1.99
C THR A 126 -14.80 -10.19 -1.53
N GLU A 127 -15.89 -10.44 -2.25
CA GLU A 127 -17.22 -10.07 -1.80
C GLU A 127 -17.77 -11.05 -0.76
N SER A 128 -18.45 -10.52 0.27
CA SER A 128 -19.21 -11.38 1.19
C SER A 128 -20.48 -11.91 0.54
N LYS A 129 -21.10 -11.11 -0.34
CA LYS A 129 -22.28 -11.44 -1.16
C LYS A 129 -22.15 -10.77 -2.52
N PRO A 130 -22.67 -11.35 -3.61
CA PRO A 130 -22.62 -10.71 -4.91
C PRO A 130 -23.16 -9.27 -4.88
N GLY A 131 -22.30 -8.30 -5.20
CA GLY A 131 -22.63 -6.88 -5.23
C GLY A 131 -22.76 -6.19 -3.85
N SER A 132 -22.25 -6.76 -2.76
CA SER A 132 -22.21 -6.08 -1.46
C SER A 132 -21.09 -5.03 -1.35
N GLY A 133 -20.15 -5.01 -2.28
CA GLY A 133 -19.07 -4.01 -2.34
C GLY A 133 -19.62 -2.59 -2.53
N ILE A 134 -19.35 -1.70 -1.58
CA ILE A 134 -19.59 -0.26 -1.75
C ILE A 134 -18.52 0.40 -2.64
N ALA A 135 -17.36 -0.25 -2.74
CA ALA A 135 -16.29 0.12 -3.65
C ALA A 135 -15.56 -1.14 -4.09
N THR A 136 -15.18 -1.17 -5.35
CA THR A 136 -14.42 -2.28 -5.97
C THR A 136 -13.24 -1.70 -6.72
N VAL A 137 -12.08 -2.33 -6.61
CA VAL A 137 -10.84 -1.89 -7.26
C VAL A 137 -10.22 -3.03 -8.05
N TYR A 138 -9.64 -2.71 -9.20
CA TYR A 138 -8.84 -3.64 -9.99
C TYR A 138 -7.65 -2.92 -10.61
N PHE A 139 -6.53 -3.61 -10.64
CA PHE A 139 -5.28 -3.13 -11.17
C PHE A 139 -4.47 -4.28 -11.77
N ASP A 140 -4.12 -4.17 -13.04
CA ASP A 140 -3.20 -5.08 -13.73
C ASP A 140 -1.85 -4.36 -13.94
N PRO A 141 -0.87 -4.53 -13.04
CA PRO A 141 0.40 -3.81 -13.12
C PRO A 141 1.22 -4.19 -14.34
N ILE A 142 1.25 -5.47 -14.72
CA ILE A 142 2.05 -5.97 -15.84
C ILE A 142 1.40 -5.54 -17.16
N GLY A 143 0.07 -5.65 -17.26
CA GLY A 143 -0.70 -5.15 -18.39
C GLY A 143 -0.56 -3.65 -18.55
N LEU A 144 -0.70 -2.88 -17.47
CA LEU A 144 -0.53 -1.42 -17.50
C LEU A 144 0.88 -1.04 -17.99
N PHE A 145 1.92 -1.60 -17.38
CA PHE A 145 3.30 -1.30 -17.79
C PHE A 145 3.53 -1.63 -19.27
N THR A 146 3.04 -2.79 -19.71
CA THR A 146 3.11 -3.21 -21.11
C THR A 146 2.40 -2.20 -22.03
N GLN A 147 1.21 -1.72 -21.67
CA GLN A 147 0.51 -0.72 -22.45
C GLN A 147 1.22 0.64 -22.44
N LEU A 148 1.80 1.07 -21.33
CA LEU A 148 2.57 2.31 -21.25
C LEU A 148 3.77 2.30 -22.20
N VAL A 149 4.48 1.17 -22.30
CA VAL A 149 5.56 0.96 -23.28
C VAL A 149 5.02 0.97 -24.71
N GLN A 150 4.00 0.16 -25.00
CA GLN A 150 3.47 -0.01 -26.37
C GLN A 150 2.81 1.27 -26.93
N THR A 151 2.28 2.12 -26.06
CA THR A 151 1.67 3.42 -26.44
C THR A 151 2.71 4.54 -26.56
N GLY A 152 3.97 4.28 -26.21
CA GLY A 152 5.02 5.31 -26.15
C GLY A 152 4.82 6.32 -25.02
N SER A 153 3.96 6.01 -24.04
CA SER A 153 3.64 6.92 -22.92
C SER A 153 4.83 7.17 -21.98
N LEU A 154 5.87 6.34 -22.07
CA LEU A 154 7.11 6.47 -21.29
C LEU A 154 8.18 7.35 -21.97
N GLY A 155 7.91 7.90 -23.16
CA GLY A 155 8.88 8.72 -23.89
C GLY A 155 10.20 7.98 -24.17
N GLU A 156 11.34 8.63 -23.93
CA GLU A 156 12.68 8.09 -24.17
C GLU A 156 12.99 6.83 -23.34
N ALA A 157 12.40 6.71 -22.14
CA ALA A 157 12.54 5.52 -21.30
C ALA A 157 11.86 4.28 -21.89
N GLY A 158 10.97 4.46 -22.89
CA GLY A 158 10.19 3.39 -23.50
C GLY A 158 11.03 2.30 -24.19
N LEU A 159 12.18 2.64 -24.77
CA LEU A 159 13.04 1.65 -25.44
C LEU A 159 13.68 0.68 -24.43
N GLN A 160 14.20 1.22 -23.32
CA GLN A 160 14.77 0.41 -22.23
C GLN A 160 13.68 -0.41 -21.53
N ALA A 161 12.54 0.21 -21.26
CA ALA A 161 11.38 -0.46 -20.69
C ALA A 161 10.83 -1.60 -21.58
N GLY A 162 10.86 -1.43 -22.91
CA GLY A 162 10.48 -2.48 -23.86
C GLY A 162 11.40 -3.69 -23.84
N MET A 163 12.71 -3.49 -23.64
CA MET A 163 13.64 -4.60 -23.41
C MET A 163 13.31 -5.34 -22.11
N ALA A 164 12.93 -4.62 -21.04
CA ALA A 164 12.56 -5.23 -19.77
C ALA A 164 11.34 -6.17 -19.88
N ILE A 165 10.33 -5.83 -20.69
CA ILE A 165 9.16 -6.70 -20.91
C ILE A 165 9.58 -8.09 -21.41
N SER A 166 10.61 -8.17 -22.26
CA SER A 166 11.06 -9.45 -22.82
C SER A 166 11.60 -10.44 -21.79
N VAL A 167 12.06 -9.95 -20.63
CA VAL A 167 12.58 -10.80 -19.54
C VAL A 167 11.55 -11.09 -18.45
N PHE A 168 10.37 -10.45 -18.46
CA PHE A 168 9.31 -10.70 -17.46
C PHE A 168 8.91 -12.18 -17.32
N PRO A 169 8.72 -12.96 -18.41
CA PRO A 169 8.43 -14.39 -18.28
C PRO A 169 9.56 -15.15 -17.57
N MET A 170 10.82 -14.82 -17.89
CA MET A 170 12.00 -15.44 -17.28
C MET A 170 12.12 -15.12 -15.78
N LEU A 171 11.64 -13.94 -15.36
CA LEU A 171 11.63 -13.51 -13.97
C LEU A 171 10.38 -13.97 -13.20
N GLY A 172 9.45 -14.67 -13.85
CA GLY A 172 8.19 -15.13 -13.25
C GLY A 172 7.13 -14.02 -13.06
N LEU A 173 7.39 -12.79 -13.50
CA LEU A 173 6.49 -11.65 -13.28
C LEU A 173 5.14 -11.79 -13.97
N ASN A 174 5.06 -12.57 -15.05
CA ASN A 174 3.82 -12.85 -15.76
C ASN A 174 2.84 -13.73 -14.97
N GLN A 175 3.26 -14.30 -13.84
CA GLN A 175 2.36 -15.00 -12.95
C GLN A 175 1.38 -14.05 -12.26
N LEU A 176 1.78 -12.79 -12.02
CA LEU A 176 0.87 -11.77 -11.47
C LEU A 176 -0.16 -11.36 -12.52
N LYS A 177 -1.43 -11.71 -12.28
CA LYS A 177 -2.56 -11.48 -13.20
C LYS A 177 -3.38 -10.26 -12.85
N GLY A 178 -3.36 -9.85 -11.59
CA GLY A 178 -4.11 -8.71 -11.13
C GLY A 178 -4.06 -8.53 -9.62
N LEU A 179 -4.41 -7.32 -9.22
CA LEU A 179 -4.61 -6.88 -7.86
C LEU A 179 -6.01 -6.29 -7.81
N GLY A 180 -6.81 -6.64 -6.82
CA GLY A 180 -8.13 -6.04 -6.72
C GLY A 180 -8.87 -6.47 -5.50
N GLY A 181 -10.10 -6.03 -5.36
CA GLY A 181 -10.96 -6.45 -4.28
C GLY A 181 -12.04 -5.43 -3.96
N THR A 182 -12.57 -5.54 -2.75
CA THR A 182 -13.82 -4.90 -2.33
C THR A 182 -13.67 -4.22 -0.98
N ILE A 183 -14.46 -3.17 -0.79
CA ILE A 183 -14.72 -2.55 0.50
C ILE A 183 -16.22 -2.69 0.76
N GLU A 184 -16.57 -3.14 1.95
CA GLU A 184 -17.94 -3.32 2.42
C GLU A 184 -18.14 -2.58 3.74
N LEU A 185 -19.31 -1.98 3.90
CA LEU A 185 -19.76 -1.37 5.16
C LEU A 185 -20.84 -2.24 5.77
N ASN A 186 -20.73 -2.46 7.08
CA ASN A 186 -21.61 -3.31 7.87
C ASN A 186 -21.85 -4.72 7.30
N PRO A 187 -20.82 -5.44 6.81
CA PRO A 187 -20.99 -6.86 6.52
C PRO A 187 -21.17 -7.62 7.84
N GLU A 188 -21.73 -8.83 7.78
CA GLU A 188 -22.06 -9.62 8.96
C GLU A 188 -20.86 -9.79 9.91
N GLY A 189 -20.99 -9.28 11.14
CA GLY A 189 -19.99 -9.39 12.20
C GLY A 189 -18.89 -8.30 12.19
N TYR A 190 -19.00 -7.29 11.33
CA TYR A 190 -18.02 -6.20 11.22
C TYR A 190 -18.69 -4.85 10.94
N GLU A 191 -18.10 -3.77 11.42
CA GLU A 191 -18.51 -2.41 11.02
C GLU A 191 -18.05 -2.09 9.59
N SER A 192 -16.86 -2.54 9.22
CA SER A 192 -16.38 -2.50 7.84
C SER A 192 -15.41 -3.64 7.57
N SER A 193 -15.35 -4.05 6.30
CA SER A 193 -14.41 -5.05 5.80
C SER A 193 -13.80 -4.57 4.50
N GLN A 194 -12.50 -4.74 4.37
CA GLN A 194 -11.75 -4.58 3.15
C GLN A 194 -11.13 -5.92 2.81
N GLN A 195 -11.40 -6.43 1.62
CA GLN A 195 -10.77 -7.64 1.11
C GLN A 195 -10.05 -7.32 -0.18
N LEU A 196 -8.76 -7.62 -0.23
CA LEU A 196 -7.93 -7.50 -1.41
C LEU A 196 -7.39 -8.88 -1.79
N MET A 197 -7.19 -9.11 -3.07
CA MET A 197 -6.56 -10.29 -3.60
C MET A 197 -5.39 -9.89 -4.48
N ILE A 198 -4.25 -10.56 -4.25
CA ILE A 198 -3.16 -10.63 -5.22
C ILE A 198 -3.41 -11.91 -6.03
N PHE A 199 -3.95 -11.75 -7.24
CA PHE A 199 -4.20 -12.86 -8.15
C PHE A 199 -2.92 -13.20 -8.90
N ALA A 200 -2.35 -14.37 -8.59
CA ALA A 200 -1.17 -14.89 -9.26
C ALA A 200 -1.23 -16.39 -9.50
N GLU A 201 -0.78 -16.83 -10.68
CA GLU A 201 -0.65 -18.25 -11.02
C GLU A 201 0.23 -19.00 -10.00
N GLN A 202 -0.24 -20.17 -9.58
CA GLN A 202 0.46 -21.05 -8.64
C GLN A 202 1.01 -22.29 -9.36
N PRO A 203 2.12 -22.91 -8.87
CA PRO A 203 2.97 -22.42 -7.78
C PRO A 203 3.82 -21.21 -8.24
N PRO A 204 4.25 -20.34 -7.31
CA PRO A 204 5.07 -19.19 -7.66
C PRO A 204 6.45 -19.61 -8.16
N THR A 205 6.99 -18.86 -9.09
CA THR A 205 8.29 -19.08 -9.75
C THR A 205 9.16 -17.84 -9.67
N MET A 206 10.48 -18.04 -9.64
CA MET A 206 11.46 -16.94 -9.73
C MET A 206 11.15 -15.84 -8.72
N LEU A 207 11.05 -14.56 -9.12
CA LEU A 207 10.81 -13.46 -8.19
C LEU A 207 9.58 -13.66 -7.29
N MET A 208 8.55 -14.36 -7.77
CA MET A 208 7.35 -14.62 -6.98
C MET A 208 7.63 -15.56 -5.78
N GLN A 209 8.66 -16.41 -5.85
CA GLN A 209 9.07 -17.27 -4.73
C GLN A 209 9.67 -16.48 -3.57
N MET A 210 10.24 -15.30 -3.83
CA MET A 210 10.86 -14.48 -2.79
C MET A 210 9.85 -13.97 -1.77
N PHE A 211 8.56 -13.90 -2.10
CA PHE A 211 7.52 -13.33 -1.24
C PHE A 211 6.68 -14.38 -0.51
N GLN A 212 7.11 -15.65 -0.53
CA GLN A 212 6.37 -16.71 0.14
C GLN A 212 6.38 -16.58 1.66
N LEU A 213 5.21 -16.85 2.26
CA LEU A 213 5.00 -16.86 3.69
C LEU A 213 4.60 -18.26 4.17
N SER A 214 5.02 -18.60 5.39
CA SER A 214 4.62 -19.78 6.16
C SER A 214 3.49 -19.44 7.13
N ASP A 215 2.91 -20.45 7.77
CA ASP A 215 1.91 -20.25 8.83
C ASP A 215 2.49 -19.39 9.95
N VAL A 216 1.68 -18.45 10.45
CA VAL A 216 2.13 -17.44 11.42
C VAL A 216 1.69 -17.77 12.85
N GLU A 217 2.54 -17.45 13.83
CA GLU A 217 2.11 -17.39 15.23
C GLU A 217 1.17 -16.19 15.41
N LYS A 218 -0.05 -16.47 15.87
CA LYS A 218 -1.13 -15.48 15.91
C LYS A 218 -1.17 -14.70 17.21
N THR A 219 -0.35 -15.09 18.17
CA THR A 219 -0.29 -14.48 19.50
C THR A 219 0.91 -13.52 19.58
N PRO A 220 0.69 -12.24 19.93
CA PRO A 220 1.78 -11.33 20.25
C PRO A 220 2.61 -11.88 21.42
N PRO A 221 3.94 -11.78 21.37
CA PRO A 221 4.79 -12.13 22.50
C PRO A 221 4.58 -11.16 23.68
N SER A 222 4.99 -11.56 24.88
CA SER A 222 4.80 -10.81 26.14
C SER A 222 5.32 -9.38 26.10
N TRP A 223 6.39 -9.15 25.34
CA TRP A 223 7.06 -7.88 25.21
C TRP A 223 6.32 -6.88 24.31
N VAL A 224 5.33 -7.33 23.51
CA VAL A 224 4.37 -6.45 22.83
C VAL A 224 3.29 -6.06 23.83
N LYS A 225 3.33 -4.81 24.29
CA LYS A 225 2.48 -4.33 25.38
C LYS A 225 1.20 -3.67 24.89
N GLU A 226 0.28 -3.42 25.82
CA GLU A 226 -1.05 -2.89 25.50
C GLU A 226 -1.07 -1.43 25.00
N ASN A 227 0.02 -0.68 25.04
CA ASN A 227 0.07 0.72 24.59
C ASN A 227 0.30 0.90 23.08
N VAL A 228 0.37 -0.19 22.32
CA VAL A 228 0.58 -0.14 20.87
C VAL A 228 -0.69 0.32 20.14
N THR A 229 -0.50 1.04 19.03
CA THR A 229 -1.57 1.40 18.10
C THR A 229 -1.74 0.36 17.00
N ALA A 230 -0.69 -0.39 16.67
CA ALA A 230 -0.77 -1.52 15.75
C ALA A 230 0.29 -2.60 16.05
N TRP A 231 -0.06 -3.85 15.74
CA TRP A 231 0.86 -4.98 15.72
C TRP A 231 0.56 -5.85 14.51
N THR A 232 1.59 -6.29 13.80
CA THR A 232 1.48 -7.24 12.68
C THR A 232 2.54 -8.31 12.83
N ALA A 233 2.19 -9.56 12.56
CA ALA A 233 3.12 -10.68 12.51
C ALA A 233 3.00 -11.45 11.19
N THR A 234 4.13 -11.93 10.68
CA THR A 234 4.22 -12.83 9.53
C THR A 234 5.43 -13.75 9.68
N HIS A 235 5.49 -14.80 8.87
CA HIS A 235 6.62 -15.73 8.82
C HIS A 235 7.12 -15.87 7.39
N TRP A 236 8.20 -15.19 7.07
CA TRP A 236 8.81 -15.19 5.74
C TRP A 236 9.68 -16.42 5.50
N LYS A 237 9.60 -17.00 4.32
CA LYS A 237 10.45 -18.10 3.88
C LYS A 237 11.83 -17.61 3.41
N VAL A 238 12.59 -17.02 4.33
CA VAL A 238 13.87 -16.34 4.04
C VAL A 238 14.90 -17.24 3.33
N GLU A 239 14.99 -18.53 3.71
CA GLU A 239 15.93 -19.47 3.07
C GLU A 239 15.53 -19.78 1.62
N GLU A 240 14.23 -19.94 1.35
CA GLU A 240 13.72 -20.13 -0.02
C GLU A 240 13.91 -18.87 -0.87
N ALA A 241 13.72 -17.69 -0.27
CA ALA A 241 13.97 -16.42 -0.91
C ALA A 241 15.46 -16.22 -1.26
N TYR A 242 16.37 -16.55 -0.35
CA TYR A 242 17.82 -16.50 -0.63
C TYR A 242 18.22 -17.42 -1.79
N LYS A 243 17.75 -18.68 -1.78
CA LYS A 243 17.98 -19.62 -2.88
C LYS A 243 17.46 -19.08 -4.21
N THR A 244 16.33 -18.38 -4.18
CA THR A 244 15.78 -17.72 -5.38
C THR A 244 16.70 -16.63 -5.89
N VAL A 245 17.22 -15.77 -5.02
CA VAL A 245 18.20 -14.72 -5.39
C VAL A 245 19.47 -15.35 -5.97
N GLU A 246 19.98 -16.40 -5.34
CA GLU A 246 21.15 -17.16 -5.82
C GLU A 246 20.92 -17.70 -7.24
N MET A 247 19.82 -18.43 -7.46
CA MET A 247 19.45 -18.94 -8.78
C MET A 247 19.36 -17.83 -9.82
N MET A 248 18.79 -16.67 -9.46
CA MET A 248 18.65 -15.54 -10.36
C MET A 248 19.99 -14.92 -10.75
N VAL A 249 20.88 -14.65 -9.78
CA VAL A 249 22.21 -14.10 -10.06
C VAL A 249 23.01 -15.08 -10.91
N ASP A 250 23.00 -16.35 -10.54
CA ASP A 250 23.73 -17.40 -11.26
C ASP A 250 23.22 -17.62 -12.68
N MET A 251 21.92 -17.43 -12.93
CA MET A 251 21.35 -17.48 -14.28
C MET A 251 21.96 -16.43 -15.22
N PHE A 252 22.29 -15.24 -14.71
CA PHE A 252 22.84 -14.15 -15.53
C PHE A 252 24.37 -14.06 -15.50
N GLN A 253 25.02 -14.48 -14.41
CA GLN A 253 26.47 -14.34 -14.21
C GLN A 253 27.23 -15.67 -14.35
N GLY A 254 26.51 -16.79 -14.41
CA GLY A 254 27.05 -18.15 -14.46
C GLY A 254 26.95 -18.86 -13.10
N PRO A 255 26.99 -20.19 -13.07
CA PRO A 255 26.82 -20.97 -11.84
C PRO A 255 27.84 -20.61 -10.73
N GLY A 256 27.36 -20.48 -9.49
CA GLY A 256 28.18 -20.19 -8.30
C GLY A 256 28.68 -18.74 -8.22
N SER A 257 28.07 -17.82 -8.97
CA SER A 257 28.52 -16.43 -9.02
C SER A 257 28.14 -15.67 -7.75
N LEU A 258 26.91 -15.84 -7.23
CA LEU A 258 26.54 -15.17 -6.00
C LEU A 258 27.38 -15.64 -4.81
N ALA A 259 27.57 -16.96 -4.68
CA ALA A 259 28.38 -17.55 -3.62
C ALA A 259 29.79 -16.94 -3.60
N ARG A 260 30.47 -16.93 -4.74
CA ARG A 260 31.81 -16.32 -4.88
C ARG A 260 31.83 -14.83 -4.59
N MET A 261 30.81 -14.07 -5.02
CA MET A 261 30.71 -12.64 -4.69
C MET A 261 30.58 -12.41 -3.18
N ILE A 262 29.83 -13.27 -2.49
CA ILE A 262 29.68 -13.20 -1.03
C ILE A 262 30.99 -13.61 -0.34
N ASP A 263 31.66 -14.67 -0.79
CA ASP A 263 32.96 -15.12 -0.26
C ASP A 263 34.01 -14.01 -0.39
N GLU A 264 34.16 -13.44 -1.60
CA GLU A 264 35.11 -12.35 -1.87
C GLU A 264 34.80 -11.07 -1.06
N ALA A 265 33.52 -10.81 -0.77
CA ALA A 265 33.11 -9.70 0.09
C ALA A 265 33.48 -9.97 1.56
N ALA A 266 33.32 -11.21 2.02
CA ALA A 266 33.66 -11.64 3.38
C ALA A 266 35.17 -11.67 3.66
N GLU A 267 36.03 -11.68 2.64
CA GLU A 267 37.49 -11.56 2.82
C GLU A 267 37.93 -10.13 3.21
N ARG A 268 37.06 -9.13 3.03
CA ARG A 268 37.36 -7.71 3.33
C ARG A 268 36.88 -7.34 4.72
N ASP A 269 37.61 -6.46 5.40
CA ASP A 269 37.17 -5.87 6.68
C ASP A 269 35.75 -5.27 6.53
N PRO A 270 34.78 -5.61 7.41
CA PRO A 270 34.92 -6.28 8.72
C PRO A 270 34.79 -7.81 8.73
N GLY A 271 34.82 -8.47 7.58
CA GLY A 271 34.85 -9.93 7.47
C GLY A 271 33.49 -10.61 7.63
N ILE A 272 32.40 -9.89 7.33
CA ILE A 272 31.03 -10.38 7.53
C ILE A 272 30.59 -11.18 6.31
N HIS A 273 30.23 -12.44 6.52
CA HIS A 273 29.70 -13.32 5.50
C HIS A 273 28.17 -13.26 5.47
N VAL A 274 27.59 -12.55 4.48
CA VAL A 274 26.14 -12.30 4.38
C VAL A 274 25.29 -13.56 4.54
N LYS A 275 25.67 -14.66 3.90
CA LYS A 275 24.91 -15.92 4.06
C LYS A 275 25.00 -16.48 5.48
N GLU A 276 26.20 -16.77 5.97
CA GLU A 276 26.42 -17.46 7.25
C GLU A 276 26.06 -16.61 8.48
N ASP A 277 26.45 -15.33 8.48
CA ASP A 277 26.31 -14.43 9.62
C ASP A 277 24.93 -13.77 9.69
N ILE A 278 24.24 -13.62 8.55
CA ILE A 278 22.91 -12.97 8.48
C ILE A 278 21.87 -14.01 8.10
N ILE A 279 21.82 -14.44 6.84
CA ILE A 279 20.71 -15.23 6.29
C ILE A 279 20.48 -16.53 7.05
N ASP A 280 21.55 -17.29 7.31
CA ASP A 280 21.48 -18.57 8.01
C ASP A 280 21.08 -18.39 9.48
N GLN A 281 21.24 -17.18 10.05
CA GLN A 281 20.80 -16.84 11.40
C GLN A 281 19.34 -16.38 11.47
N LEU A 282 18.68 -16.07 10.35
CA LEU A 282 17.28 -15.65 10.35
C LEU A 282 16.34 -16.87 10.44
N ASP A 283 15.32 -16.79 11.29
CA ASP A 283 14.32 -17.86 11.43
C ASP A 283 13.03 -17.61 10.64
N GLY A 284 12.92 -16.45 9.99
CA GLY A 284 11.78 -16.06 9.15
C GLY A 284 10.67 -15.31 9.86
N ARG A 285 10.61 -15.29 11.21
CA ARG A 285 9.59 -14.51 11.93
C ARG A 285 9.81 -13.01 11.69
N LEU A 286 8.75 -12.29 11.40
CA LEU A 286 8.76 -10.84 11.28
C LEU A 286 7.59 -10.27 12.07
N GLN A 287 7.87 -9.28 12.92
CA GLN A 287 6.84 -8.53 13.62
C GLN A 287 7.06 -7.03 13.46
N PHE A 288 5.96 -6.32 13.27
CA PHE A 288 5.93 -4.87 13.17
C PHE A 288 5.04 -4.35 14.29
N VAL A 289 5.57 -3.43 15.09
CA VAL A 289 4.85 -2.78 16.18
C VAL A 289 4.87 -1.28 15.91
N SER A 290 3.75 -0.63 16.14
CA SER A 290 3.65 0.83 16.11
C SER A 290 2.94 1.32 17.36
N ALA A 291 3.43 2.43 17.90
CA ALA A 291 2.83 3.14 19.01
C ALA A 291 2.91 4.66 18.77
N ALA A 292 2.13 5.41 19.55
CA ALA A 292 2.25 6.86 19.56
C ALA A 292 3.65 7.25 20.09
N GLY A 293 4.37 8.04 19.30
CA GLY A 293 5.64 8.62 19.67
C GLY A 293 5.48 9.73 20.72
N SER A 294 6.60 10.12 21.33
CA SER A 294 6.64 11.18 22.35
C SER A 294 6.79 12.59 21.78
N SER A 295 7.02 12.72 20.46
CA SER A 295 7.22 14.01 19.80
C SER A 295 5.88 14.64 19.40
N SER A 296 5.78 15.96 19.56
CA SER A 296 4.67 16.76 19.01
C SER A 296 4.82 16.99 17.50
N ASN A 297 5.98 16.68 16.92
CA ASN A 297 6.22 16.75 15.48
C ASN A 297 5.71 15.47 14.82
N LEU A 298 4.81 15.59 13.85
CA LEU A 298 4.24 14.44 13.10
C LEU A 298 5.28 13.58 12.40
N ALA A 299 6.38 14.18 11.92
CA ALA A 299 7.48 13.43 11.30
C ALA A 299 8.21 12.51 12.28
N GLU A 300 8.08 12.77 13.59
CA GLU A 300 8.72 12.04 14.69
C GLU A 300 7.67 11.40 15.64
N ALA A 301 6.38 11.46 15.28
CA ALA A 301 5.26 11.09 16.14
C ALA A 301 4.94 9.59 16.14
N ASN A 302 5.68 8.77 15.40
CA ASN A 302 5.49 7.33 15.35
C ASN A 302 6.69 6.62 15.95
N ASP A 303 6.45 5.77 16.95
CA ASP A 303 7.43 4.88 17.55
C ASP A 303 7.23 3.48 16.95
N ILE A 304 8.14 3.07 16.07
CA ILE A 304 8.04 1.83 15.30
C ILE A 304 9.11 0.86 15.78
N LEU A 305 8.73 -0.41 15.94
CA LEU A 305 9.67 -1.51 16.15
C LEU A 305 9.47 -2.57 15.08
N ILE A 306 10.54 -2.92 14.40
CA ILE A 306 10.64 -4.08 13.51
C ILE A 306 11.44 -5.15 14.25
N ALA A 307 10.83 -6.30 14.49
CA ALA A 307 11.49 -7.45 15.10
C ALA A 307 11.65 -8.56 14.06
N VAL A 308 12.90 -8.92 13.78
CA VAL A 308 13.26 -9.97 12.83
C VAL A 308 13.78 -11.17 13.62
N GLY A 309 13.15 -12.33 13.48
CA GLY A 309 13.50 -13.52 14.23
C GLY A 309 14.87 -14.05 13.89
N CYS A 310 15.62 -14.39 14.93
CA CYS A 310 16.97 -14.94 14.83
C CYS A 310 17.06 -16.27 15.57
N LYS A 311 17.75 -17.23 14.96
CA LYS A 311 18.02 -18.56 15.53
C LYS A 311 18.95 -18.48 16.75
N ASP A 312 19.89 -17.54 16.75
CA ASP A 312 20.90 -17.36 17.80
C ASP A 312 21.12 -15.87 18.10
N THR A 313 20.61 -15.42 19.24
CA THR A 313 20.78 -14.02 19.70
C THR A 313 22.25 -13.68 19.96
N ALA A 314 23.06 -14.60 20.47
CA ALA A 314 24.46 -14.31 20.79
C ALA A 314 25.28 -14.05 19.51
N LYS A 315 25.05 -14.84 18.46
CA LYS A 315 25.66 -14.60 17.14
C LYS A 315 25.21 -13.27 16.54
N MET A 316 23.92 -12.94 16.63
CA MET A 316 23.42 -11.66 16.13
C MET A 316 24.00 -10.47 16.92
N THR A 317 24.15 -10.59 18.25
CA THR A 317 24.85 -9.59 19.07
C THR A 317 26.32 -9.45 18.66
N GLN A 318 27.00 -10.56 18.38
CA GLN A 318 28.38 -10.55 17.92
C GLN A 318 28.49 -9.85 16.55
N LEU A 319 27.58 -10.14 15.61
CA LEU A 319 27.52 -9.46 14.32
C LEU A 319 27.37 -7.93 14.50
N LEU A 320 26.42 -7.48 15.32
CA LEU A 320 26.23 -6.05 15.58
C LEU A 320 27.48 -5.43 16.22
N THR A 321 28.16 -6.15 17.11
CA THR A 321 29.41 -5.71 17.74
C THR A 321 30.54 -5.55 16.71
N THR A 322 30.68 -6.52 15.80
CA THR A 322 31.66 -6.46 14.71
C THR A 322 31.40 -5.27 13.78
N ILE A 323 30.14 -5.04 13.40
CA ILE A 323 29.75 -3.88 12.59
C ILE A 323 30.09 -2.57 13.31
N ALA A 324 29.73 -2.44 14.58
CA ALA A 324 29.97 -1.22 15.35
C ALA A 324 31.46 -0.92 15.60
N ALA A 325 32.30 -1.94 15.61
CA ALA A 325 33.76 -1.79 15.74
C ALA A 325 34.44 -1.33 14.42
N THR A 326 33.72 -1.32 13.29
CA THR A 326 34.27 -0.95 11.99
C THR A 326 34.62 0.55 11.95
N PRO A 327 35.81 0.95 11.46
CA PRO A 327 36.17 2.36 11.34
C PRO A 327 35.13 3.17 10.56
N GLY A 328 34.63 4.25 11.15
CA GLY A 328 33.62 5.12 10.52
C GLY A 328 32.17 4.69 10.75
N PHE A 329 31.91 3.73 11.64
CA PHE A 329 30.55 3.43 12.09
C PHE A 329 29.84 4.70 12.58
N PRO A 330 28.66 5.07 12.03
CA PRO A 330 28.03 6.37 12.28
C PRO A 330 27.18 6.41 13.56
N GLY A 331 27.26 5.38 14.42
CA GLY A 331 26.41 5.22 15.59
C GLY A 331 27.14 5.28 16.93
N THR A 332 26.36 5.32 18.01
CA THR A 332 26.86 5.27 19.39
C THR A 332 26.33 4.03 20.12
N GLU A 333 27.09 3.55 21.11
CA GLU A 333 26.69 2.41 21.95
C GLU A 333 26.08 2.92 23.27
N ARG A 334 25.04 2.24 23.74
CA ARG A 334 24.54 2.35 25.12
C ARG A 334 24.13 1.00 25.69
N ASP A 335 23.96 0.94 27.00
CA ASP A 335 23.52 -0.25 27.72
C ASP A 335 22.09 -0.06 28.25
N ILE A 336 21.27 -1.10 28.11
CA ILE A 336 19.93 -1.18 28.69
C ILE A 336 19.80 -2.52 29.40
N ASN A 337 19.85 -2.52 30.73
CA ASN A 337 19.76 -3.73 31.55
C ASN A 337 20.77 -4.83 31.12
N GLY A 338 22.00 -4.46 30.78
CA GLY A 338 23.02 -5.40 30.31
C GLY A 338 22.89 -5.80 28.83
N THR A 339 21.93 -5.21 28.10
CA THR A 339 21.77 -5.39 26.65
C THR A 339 22.43 -4.23 25.93
N LYS A 340 23.40 -4.53 25.06
CA LYS A 340 24.03 -3.53 24.19
C LYS A 340 23.05 -3.05 23.13
N VAL A 341 22.96 -1.75 22.97
CA VAL A 341 22.08 -1.07 22.03
C VAL A 341 22.90 -0.09 21.20
N TYR A 342 22.68 -0.09 19.90
CA TYR A 342 23.37 0.77 18.94
C TYR A 342 22.40 1.82 18.41
N GLU A 343 22.76 3.09 18.51
CA GLU A 343 21.94 4.22 18.05
C GLU A 343 22.58 4.88 16.83
N LEU A 344 21.80 5.04 15.78
CA LEU A 344 22.18 5.65 14.50
C LEU A 344 21.32 6.90 14.27
N GLU A 345 21.96 8.03 13.98
CA GLU A 345 21.27 9.27 13.59
C GLU A 345 21.05 9.28 12.07
N LEU A 346 19.80 9.36 11.60
CA LEU A 346 19.49 9.37 10.17
C LEU A 346 19.64 10.78 9.52
N GLY A 347 20.55 11.61 10.02
CA GLY A 347 20.69 13.00 9.60
C GLY A 347 19.62 13.93 10.20
N ALA A 348 19.72 15.23 9.91
CA ALA A 348 18.88 16.24 10.55
C ALA A 348 17.39 16.05 10.22
N GLY A 349 16.57 15.76 11.24
CA GLY A 349 15.11 15.68 11.15
C GLY A 349 14.53 14.32 10.71
N ALA A 350 15.36 13.29 10.48
CA ALA A 350 14.89 11.96 10.05
C ALA A 350 14.73 10.95 11.21
N GLY A 351 14.87 11.41 12.45
CA GLY A 351 14.77 10.57 13.65
C GLY A 351 15.99 9.68 13.90
N LYS A 352 15.88 8.87 14.96
CA LYS A 352 16.91 7.93 15.41
C LYS A 352 16.50 6.50 15.08
N VAL A 353 17.45 5.71 14.57
CA VAL A 353 17.30 4.26 14.45
C VAL A 353 18.10 3.60 15.57
N VAL A 354 17.47 2.66 16.25
CA VAL A 354 18.05 1.96 17.39
C VAL A 354 18.05 0.46 17.08
N LEU A 355 19.17 -0.22 17.30
CA LEU A 355 19.38 -1.62 16.94
C LEU A 355 19.88 -2.42 18.14
N THR A 356 19.34 -3.63 18.32
CA THR A 356 19.89 -4.61 19.26
C THR A 356 19.48 -6.03 18.87
N ALA A 357 20.10 -7.03 19.49
CA ALA A 357 19.62 -8.40 19.46
C ALA A 357 19.22 -8.85 20.86
N ALA A 358 17.95 -9.24 21.02
CA ALA A 358 17.36 -9.70 22.27
C ALA A 358 16.16 -10.61 21.98
N ASN A 359 15.78 -11.48 22.92
CA ASN A 359 14.57 -12.30 22.81
C ASN A 359 14.46 -13.13 21.50
N ASN A 360 15.58 -13.67 21.00
CA ASN A 360 15.65 -14.38 19.72
C ASN A 360 15.17 -13.53 18.53
N MET A 361 15.42 -12.22 18.60
CA MET A 361 15.08 -11.25 17.57
C MET A 361 16.23 -10.25 17.38
N LEU A 362 16.46 -9.81 16.15
CA LEU A 362 17.05 -8.53 15.82
C LEU A 362 15.95 -7.48 15.91
N LEU A 363 16.10 -6.52 16.82
CA LEU A 363 15.17 -5.44 17.09
C LEU A 363 15.67 -4.16 16.44
N ILE A 364 14.82 -3.53 15.64
CA ILE A 364 15.08 -2.30 14.92
C ILE A 364 14.00 -1.29 15.29
N GLY A 365 14.34 -0.36 16.17
CA GLY A 365 13.48 0.76 16.55
C GLY A 365 13.68 1.95 15.63
N ILE A 366 12.59 2.57 15.18
CA ILE A 366 12.57 3.93 14.61
C ILE A 366 11.83 4.77 15.66
N GLY A 367 12.58 5.62 16.37
CA GLY A 367 12.21 6.02 17.73
C GLY A 367 12.79 5.05 18.78
N GLY A 368 12.64 5.39 20.06
CA GLY A 368 13.30 4.67 21.16
C GLY A 368 12.37 3.88 22.08
N GLY A 369 11.06 4.13 22.08
CA GLY A 369 10.18 3.66 23.15
C GLY A 369 9.89 2.16 23.07
N GLN A 370 9.49 1.67 21.89
CA GLN A 370 9.07 0.28 21.70
C GLN A 370 10.24 -0.69 21.85
N LEU A 371 11.42 -0.34 21.35
CA LEU A 371 12.61 -1.20 21.48
C LEU A 371 13.02 -1.35 22.95
N GLU A 372 13.04 -0.26 23.73
CA GLU A 372 13.32 -0.33 25.16
C GLU A 372 12.28 -1.17 25.91
N MET A 373 11.01 -0.97 25.60
CA MET A 373 9.92 -1.75 26.17
C MET A 373 10.08 -3.25 25.86
N ALA A 374 10.51 -3.57 24.64
CA ALA A 374 10.74 -4.93 24.21
C ALA A 374 11.92 -5.60 24.96
N ILE A 375 13.00 -4.85 25.22
CA ILE A 375 14.16 -5.33 25.99
C ILE A 375 13.79 -5.54 27.46
N ARG A 376 13.10 -4.56 28.05
CA ARG A 376 12.78 -4.58 29.49
C ARG A 376 11.77 -5.66 29.84
N ASP A 377 10.79 -5.89 28.95
CA ASP A 377 9.67 -6.84 29.11
C ASP A 377 9.13 -6.90 30.55
N THR A 378 8.88 -5.72 31.13
CA THR A 378 8.44 -5.63 32.52
C THR A 378 6.98 -6.06 32.65
N SER A 379 6.64 -6.64 33.81
CA SER A 379 5.29 -7.15 34.12
C SER A 379 4.32 -6.06 34.62
N ASP A 380 4.79 -4.82 34.76
CA ASP A 380 3.99 -3.66 35.15
C ASP A 380 3.07 -3.16 34.04
N VAL A 381 3.40 -3.45 32.77
CA VAL A 381 2.56 -3.18 31.61
C VAL A 381 1.99 -4.49 31.09
N ARG A 382 0.67 -4.54 30.91
CA ARG A 382 -0.03 -5.73 30.42
C ARG A 382 0.40 -6.05 28.97
N PRO A 383 0.68 -7.33 28.65
CA PRO A 383 0.85 -7.77 27.27
C PRO A 383 -0.40 -7.51 26.41
N LEU A 384 -0.19 -7.16 25.14
CA LEU A 384 -1.29 -6.94 24.19
C LEU A 384 -2.22 -8.16 24.08
N SER A 385 -1.63 -9.36 24.08
CA SER A 385 -2.34 -10.64 23.97
C SER A 385 -3.35 -10.90 25.09
N GLU A 386 -3.18 -10.26 26.24
CA GLU A 386 -4.09 -10.37 27.39
C GLU A 386 -5.21 -9.32 27.38
N THR A 387 -5.20 -8.38 26.42
CA THR A 387 -6.22 -7.34 26.35
C THR A 387 -7.52 -7.89 25.77
N PRO A 388 -8.70 -7.50 26.31
CA PRO A 388 -9.99 -7.89 25.75
C PRO A 388 -10.15 -7.48 24.28
N ALA A 389 -9.62 -6.31 23.90
CA ALA A 389 -9.65 -5.81 22.54
C ALA A 389 -8.89 -6.73 21.57
N PHE A 390 -7.66 -7.14 21.92
CA PHE A 390 -6.91 -8.07 21.11
C PHE A 390 -7.62 -9.42 21.01
N GLN A 391 -8.11 -9.95 22.14
CA GLN A 391 -8.81 -11.25 22.16
C GLN A 391 -10.10 -11.22 21.32
N ALA A 392 -10.80 -10.09 21.27
CA ALA A 392 -11.96 -9.93 20.40
C ALA A 392 -11.57 -9.99 18.92
N VAL A 393 -10.51 -9.27 18.52
CA VAL A 393 -9.98 -9.29 17.16
C VAL A 393 -9.47 -10.68 16.78
N ALA A 394 -8.64 -11.29 17.63
CA ALA A 394 -7.95 -12.55 17.35
C ALA A 394 -8.90 -13.74 17.12
N LYS A 395 -10.14 -13.69 17.61
CA LYS A 395 -11.19 -14.70 17.33
C LYS A 395 -11.49 -14.84 15.84
N HIS A 396 -11.25 -13.81 15.04
CA HIS A 396 -11.51 -13.81 13.60
C HIS A 396 -10.26 -14.20 12.79
N PHE A 397 -9.12 -14.51 13.42
CA PHE A 397 -7.95 -14.97 12.68
C PHE A 397 -8.12 -16.44 12.24
N PRO A 398 -7.97 -16.73 10.94
CA PRO A 398 -8.11 -18.09 10.44
C PRO A 398 -6.98 -19.01 10.95
N GLU A 399 -7.21 -20.32 10.91
CA GLU A 399 -6.21 -21.31 11.35
C GLU A 399 -4.93 -21.22 10.52
N ASN A 400 -5.08 -21.16 9.19
CA ASN A 400 -4.02 -21.12 8.18
C ASN A 400 -3.55 -19.70 7.80
N ALA A 401 -3.65 -18.73 8.73
CA ALA A 401 -3.18 -17.38 8.48
C ALA A 401 -1.66 -17.37 8.21
N ARG A 402 -1.26 -16.58 7.22
CA ARG A 402 0.15 -16.33 6.84
C ARG A 402 0.68 -15.00 7.32
N LEU A 403 -0.24 -14.10 7.64
CA LEU A 403 -0.03 -12.83 8.32
C LEU A 403 -1.24 -12.59 9.20
N VAL A 404 -1.02 -12.01 10.38
CA VAL A 404 -2.10 -11.44 11.21
C VAL A 404 -1.71 -10.05 11.66
N GLY A 405 -2.72 -9.21 11.91
CA GLY A 405 -2.53 -7.86 12.40
C GLY A 405 -3.65 -7.42 13.32
N PHE A 406 -3.32 -6.48 14.19
CA PHE A 406 -4.18 -5.79 15.13
C PHE A 406 -3.97 -4.29 14.97
N SER A 407 -5.04 -3.49 15.04
CA SER A 407 -4.96 -2.04 15.01
C SER A 407 -5.96 -1.38 15.96
N ARG A 408 -5.60 -0.19 16.43
CA ARG A 408 -6.44 0.73 17.21
C ARG A 408 -6.49 2.08 16.49
N PRO A 409 -7.39 2.24 15.51
CA PRO A 409 -7.49 3.46 14.73
C PRO A 409 -7.70 4.71 15.60
N SER A 410 -8.43 4.59 16.71
CA SER A 410 -8.63 5.67 17.69
C SER A 410 -7.32 6.24 18.22
N GLU A 411 -6.39 5.39 18.63
CA GLU A 411 -5.10 5.85 19.15
C GLU A 411 -4.19 6.39 18.03
N SER A 412 -4.28 5.84 16.82
CA SER A 412 -3.50 6.31 15.67
C SER A 412 -3.86 7.72 15.20
N VAL A 413 -5.14 8.11 15.28
CA VAL A 413 -5.60 9.41 14.75
C VAL A 413 -5.75 10.49 15.82
N ARG A 414 -5.69 10.14 17.10
CA ARG A 414 -5.92 11.07 18.23
C ARG A 414 -5.03 12.32 18.15
N SER A 415 -3.72 12.13 17.99
CA SER A 415 -2.75 13.25 17.95
C SER A 415 -3.05 14.23 16.81
N MET A 416 -3.29 13.70 15.60
CA MET A 416 -3.65 14.50 14.44
C MET A 416 -4.98 15.22 14.64
N TYR A 417 -5.97 14.55 15.22
CA TYR A 417 -7.28 15.11 15.51
C TYR A 417 -7.20 16.28 16.49
N ASP A 418 -6.46 16.11 17.59
CA ASP A 418 -6.30 17.14 18.61
C ASP A 418 -5.53 18.35 18.07
N MET A 419 -4.55 18.13 17.20
CA MET A 419 -3.81 19.21 16.52
C MET A 419 -4.73 19.97 15.54
N LEU A 420 -5.52 19.26 14.73
CA LEU A 420 -6.53 19.87 13.84
C LEU A 420 -7.50 20.76 14.63
N ARG A 421 -8.00 20.24 15.77
CA ARG A 421 -8.91 20.97 16.66
C ARG A 421 -8.27 22.22 17.29
N LYS A 422 -6.97 22.19 17.60
CA LYS A 422 -6.25 23.33 18.22
C LYS A 422 -5.82 24.41 17.23
N GLY A 423 -5.82 24.12 15.93
CA GLY A 423 -5.39 25.06 14.89
C GLY A 423 -3.88 25.08 14.63
N ASP A 424 -3.12 24.14 15.20
CA ASP A 424 -1.65 24.06 15.12
C ASP A 424 -1.15 23.36 13.83
N VAL A 425 -1.93 23.43 12.75
CA VAL A 425 -1.80 22.55 11.57
C VAL A 425 -0.87 23.12 10.50
N ALA A 426 -0.86 24.45 10.33
CA ALA A 426 -0.15 25.12 9.24
C ALA A 426 1.38 24.91 9.29
N GLU A 427 1.95 24.78 10.50
CA GLU A 427 3.39 24.51 10.67
C GLU A 427 3.78 23.07 10.30
N ASN A 428 2.82 22.11 10.35
CA ASN A 428 3.08 20.69 10.14
C ASN A 428 2.67 20.18 8.74
N PHE A 429 1.86 20.93 7.98
CA PHE A 429 1.36 20.55 6.65
C PHE A 429 1.55 21.68 5.63
N PRO A 430 2.80 21.97 5.20
CA PRO A 430 3.07 23.01 4.22
C PRO A 430 2.32 22.76 2.91
N GLY A 431 1.63 23.79 2.39
CA GLY A 431 0.86 23.72 1.14
C GLY A 431 -0.62 23.32 1.32
N MET A 432 -1.08 23.10 2.56
CA MET A 432 -2.50 22.85 2.85
C MET A 432 -3.28 24.10 3.25
N ASP A 433 -2.67 25.29 3.23
CA ASP A 433 -3.26 26.55 3.70
C ASP A 433 -4.63 26.85 3.08
N GLU A 434 -4.78 26.58 1.78
CA GLU A 434 -6.03 26.83 1.06
C GLU A 434 -7.16 25.89 1.53
N VAL A 435 -6.85 24.61 1.77
CA VAL A 435 -7.83 23.63 2.30
C VAL A 435 -8.17 23.95 3.76
N LEU A 436 -7.17 24.28 4.57
CA LEU A 436 -7.33 24.66 5.98
C LEU A 436 -8.11 25.98 6.14
N SER A 437 -8.09 26.86 5.14
CA SER A 437 -8.86 28.12 5.16
C SER A 437 -10.36 27.94 4.91
N VAL A 438 -10.76 26.83 4.28
CA VAL A 438 -12.16 26.55 3.89
C VAL A 438 -12.90 25.76 4.98
N VAL A 439 -12.17 25.04 5.84
CA VAL A 439 -12.74 24.18 6.89
C VAL A 439 -12.26 24.63 8.26
N ASP A 440 -13.19 25.03 9.13
CA ASP A 440 -12.89 25.37 10.52
C ASP A 440 -12.82 24.12 11.40
N PHE A 441 -11.63 23.54 11.53
CA PHE A 441 -11.39 22.35 12.35
C PHE A 441 -11.53 22.59 13.86
N THR A 442 -11.57 23.84 14.34
CA THR A 442 -11.79 24.14 15.77
C THR A 442 -13.22 23.77 16.22
N THR A 443 -14.14 23.64 15.26
CA THR A 443 -15.53 23.22 15.49
C THR A 443 -15.71 21.71 15.63
N LEU A 444 -14.67 20.91 15.40
CA LEU A 444 -14.72 19.47 15.61
C LEU A 444 -15.22 19.15 17.04
N PRO A 445 -15.90 18.01 17.28
CA PRO A 445 -16.26 17.59 18.63
C PRO A 445 -15.03 17.14 19.44
N GLU A 446 -15.18 16.98 20.76
CA GLU A 446 -14.12 16.36 21.59
C GLU A 446 -13.82 14.95 21.07
N PHE A 447 -12.54 14.54 21.03
CA PHE A 447 -12.15 13.30 20.38
C PHE A 447 -12.87 12.07 20.94
N ASP A 448 -13.12 12.03 22.26
CA ASP A 448 -13.83 10.90 22.90
C ASP A 448 -15.24 10.68 22.32
N LYS A 449 -15.88 11.70 21.73
CA LYS A 449 -17.18 11.56 21.04
C LYS A 449 -17.05 10.84 19.69
N VAL A 450 -15.88 10.91 19.06
CA VAL A 450 -15.56 10.27 17.77
C VAL A 450 -14.90 8.91 17.99
N ALA A 451 -14.03 8.80 19.01
CA ALA A 451 -13.23 7.61 19.31
C ALA A 451 -14.07 6.33 19.44
N LYS A 452 -15.30 6.44 19.95
CA LYS A 452 -16.23 5.30 20.08
C LYS A 452 -16.66 4.67 18.75
N TYR A 453 -16.52 5.38 17.63
CA TYR A 453 -16.79 4.85 16.28
C TYR A 453 -15.52 4.31 15.61
N LEU A 454 -14.36 4.43 16.26
CA LEU A 454 -13.07 3.95 15.77
C LEU A 454 -12.71 2.67 16.54
N THR A 455 -13.45 1.60 16.24
CA THR A 455 -13.30 0.31 16.90
C THR A 455 -11.97 -0.36 16.54
N PRO A 456 -11.42 -1.21 17.44
CA PRO A 456 -10.28 -2.03 17.12
C PRO A 456 -10.54 -2.91 15.90
N GLY A 457 -9.51 -3.13 15.09
CA GLY A 457 -9.58 -3.91 13.88
C GLY A 457 -8.52 -4.99 13.82
N GLY A 458 -8.72 -5.93 12.91
CA GLY A 458 -7.75 -6.96 12.59
C GLY A 458 -7.45 -7.03 11.11
N ALA A 459 -6.33 -7.67 10.79
CA ALA A 459 -6.00 -8.05 9.43
C ALA A 459 -5.49 -9.49 9.42
N TYR A 460 -5.68 -10.19 8.31
CA TYR A 460 -5.01 -11.46 8.06
C TYR A 460 -4.82 -11.73 6.58
N TRP A 461 -3.82 -12.55 6.25
CA TRP A 461 -3.60 -13.06 4.90
C TRP A 461 -3.78 -14.57 4.87
N VAL A 462 -4.45 -15.09 3.84
CA VAL A 462 -4.64 -16.53 3.61
C VAL A 462 -4.34 -16.89 2.16
N SER A 463 -3.73 -18.05 1.97
CA SER A 463 -3.49 -18.58 0.63
C SER A 463 -4.79 -18.96 -0.07
N ASP A 464 -4.85 -18.72 -1.36
CA ASP A 464 -5.86 -19.19 -2.29
C ASP A 464 -5.17 -20.03 -3.38
N GLU A 465 -5.92 -20.88 -4.08
CA GLU A 465 -5.41 -21.69 -5.21
C GLU A 465 -4.77 -20.83 -6.32
N ASN A 466 -5.12 -19.55 -6.37
CA ASN A 466 -4.68 -18.56 -7.34
C ASN A 466 -4.03 -17.32 -6.67
N GLY A 467 -3.38 -17.47 -5.52
CA GLY A 467 -2.60 -16.39 -4.92
C GLY A 467 -2.86 -16.19 -3.44
N ILE A 468 -3.13 -14.95 -3.03
CA ILE A 468 -3.31 -14.60 -1.61
C ILE A 468 -4.43 -13.59 -1.42
N ILE A 469 -5.28 -13.86 -0.44
CA ILE A 469 -6.37 -12.98 -0.01
C ILE A 469 -5.93 -12.29 1.27
N LEU A 470 -6.05 -10.97 1.27
CA LEU A 470 -5.76 -10.07 2.36
C LEU A 470 -7.10 -9.53 2.86
N LYS A 471 -7.44 -9.77 4.13
CA LYS A 471 -8.61 -9.17 4.76
C LYS A 471 -8.17 -8.21 5.85
N ALA A 472 -8.77 -7.02 5.87
CA ALA A 472 -8.75 -6.10 7.00
C ALA A 472 -10.19 -5.81 7.42
N TYR A 473 -10.45 -5.67 8.70
CA TYR A 473 -11.79 -5.44 9.22
C TYR A 473 -11.76 -4.62 10.51
N SER A 474 -12.84 -3.90 10.79
CA SER A 474 -13.13 -3.29 12.08
C SER A 474 -14.25 -4.07 12.78
N LEU A 475 -14.14 -4.22 14.10
CA LEU A 475 -15.22 -4.83 14.88
C LEU A 475 -16.44 -3.90 14.93
N GLU A 476 -17.62 -4.45 15.12
CA GLU A 476 -18.84 -3.67 15.38
C GLU A 476 -18.67 -2.79 16.63
N VAL A 477 -19.31 -1.63 16.63
CA VAL A 477 -19.37 -0.77 17.81
C VAL A 477 -20.15 -1.52 18.89
N SER A 478 -19.50 -1.85 20.01
CA SER A 478 -20.20 -2.43 21.16
C SER A 478 -21.16 -1.40 21.74
N GLU A 479 -22.45 -1.72 21.83
CA GLU A 479 -23.48 -0.89 22.48
C GLU A 479 -23.21 -0.60 23.96
#